data_AF-A0A953EWI4-F1
#
_entry.id   AF-A0A953EWI4-F1
#
_cell.length_a   1.000
_cell.length_b   1.000
_cell.length_c   1.000
_cell.angle_alpha   90.00
_cell.angle_beta   90.00
_cell.angle_gamma   90.00
#
_symmetry.space_group_name_H-M   'P 1'
#
loop_
_entity.id
_entity.type
_entity.pdbx_description
1 polymer ?
#
loop_
_entity_poly.entity_id
_entity_poly.type
_entity_poly.pdbx_seq_one_letter_code
_entity_poly.pdbx_strand_id
1 'polypeptide(L)'
;MSMEKLVQAKYAEVAQSGLSTAHDGVRAVAEAFGYCAEQLAAIPAEANMGLSCGNPTAFASLRPGETVVDLGCGGGLSDNLLSTCTYPVVEALFR
;
A
#
# COMPACT_ATOMS: atom_id res chain seq x y z
N MET A 1 19.99 -20.26 -0.69
CA MET A 1 19.19 -19.09 -1.10
C MET A 1 19.25 -18.07 0.04
N SER A 2 19.50 -16.80 -0.22
CA SER A 2 19.53 -15.78 0.85
C SER A 2 18.12 -15.35 1.24
N MET A 3 17.96 -14.76 2.42
CA MET A 3 16.64 -14.32 2.91
C MET A 3 16.06 -13.22 2.01
N GLU A 4 16.90 -12.31 1.53
CA GLU A 4 16.50 -11.21 0.64
C GLU A 4 15.90 -11.75 -0.66
N LYS A 5 16.52 -12.78 -1.25
CA LYS A 5 16.01 -13.43 -2.46
C LYS A 5 14.68 -14.13 -2.23
N LEU A 6 14.44 -14.67 -1.03
CA LEU A 6 13.14 -15.27 -0.69
C LEU A 6 12.05 -14.21 -0.61
N VAL A 7 12.35 -13.09 0.06
CA VAL A 7 11.43 -11.96 0.18
C VAL A 7 11.10 -11.40 -1.21
N GLN A 8 12.12 -11.12 -2.04
CA GLN A 8 11.92 -10.63 -3.41
C GLN A 8 11.07 -11.59 -4.25
N ALA A 9 11.35 -12.90 -4.18
CA ALA A 9 10.57 -13.90 -4.91
C ALA A 9 9.09 -13.91 -4.50
N LYS A 10 8.80 -13.75 -3.20
CA LYS A 10 7.42 -13.71 -2.69
C LYS A 10 6.66 -12.46 -3.09
N TYR A 11 7.31 -11.29 -3.04
CA TYR A 11 6.69 -10.07 -3.56
C TYR A 11 6.44 -10.16 -5.08
N ALA A 12 7.36 -10.75 -5.84
CA ALA A 12 7.18 -10.96 -7.28
C ALA A 12 6.02 -11.93 -7.59
N GLU A 13 5.88 -13.01 -6.81
CA GLU A 13 4.75 -13.95 -6.91
C GLU A 13 3.41 -13.24 -6.68
N VAL A 14 3.31 -12.42 -5.62
CA VAL A 14 2.09 -11.69 -5.30
C VAL A 14 1.78 -10.64 -6.37
N ALA A 15 2.78 -9.92 -6.88
CA ALA A 15 2.59 -8.93 -7.96
C ALA A 15 2.00 -9.54 -9.25
N GLN A 16 2.18 -10.86 -9.45
CA GLN A 16 1.65 -11.59 -10.61
C GLN A 16 0.35 -12.35 -10.29
N SER A 17 -0.07 -12.40 -9.02
CA SER A 17 -1.21 -13.21 -8.56
C SER A 17 -2.57 -12.64 -8.93
N GLY A 18 -2.66 -11.35 -9.26
CA GLY A 18 -3.92 -10.65 -9.50
C GLY A 18 -4.71 -10.32 -8.22
N LEU A 19 -4.15 -10.55 -7.03
CA LEU A 19 -4.74 -10.10 -5.78
C LEU A 19 -4.94 -8.58 -5.79
N SER A 20 -6.13 -8.17 -5.36
CA SER A 20 -6.61 -6.79 -5.44
C SER A 20 -7.73 -6.56 -4.42
N THR A 21 -8.18 -5.31 -4.27
CA THR A 21 -9.37 -4.96 -3.45
C THR A 21 -10.63 -5.74 -3.85
N ALA A 22 -10.71 -6.30 -5.05
CA ALA A 22 -11.84 -7.15 -5.48
C ALA A 22 -11.94 -8.48 -4.72
N HIS A 23 -10.88 -8.88 -4.00
CA HIS A 23 -10.85 -10.11 -3.22
C HIS A 23 -11.23 -9.81 -1.76
N ASP A 24 -12.25 -10.49 -1.24
CA ASP A 24 -12.78 -10.23 0.12
C ASP A 24 -11.71 -10.34 1.21
N GLY A 25 -10.80 -11.31 1.11
CA GLY A 25 -9.71 -11.46 2.07
C GLY A 25 -8.72 -10.28 2.05
N VAL A 26 -8.41 -9.77 0.87
CA VAL A 26 -7.51 -8.61 0.70
C VAL A 26 -8.16 -7.33 1.25
N ARG A 27 -9.45 -7.15 0.99
CA ARG A 27 -10.23 -6.03 1.53
C ARG A 27 -10.35 -6.10 3.05
N ALA A 28 -10.68 -7.28 3.60
CA ALA A 28 -10.82 -7.47 5.04
C ALA A 28 -9.52 -7.17 5.82
N VAL A 29 -8.35 -7.50 5.27
CA VAL A 29 -7.06 -7.15 5.87
C VAL A 29 -6.87 -5.63 5.93
N ALA A 30 -7.17 -4.90 4.85
CA ALA A 30 -7.06 -3.44 4.85
C ALA A 30 -8.05 -2.79 5.82
N GLU A 31 -9.30 -3.26 5.86
CA GLU A 31 -10.32 -2.79 6.81
C GLU A 31 -9.87 -3.02 8.27
N ALA A 32 -9.23 -4.16 8.57
CA ALA A 32 -8.68 -4.44 9.88
C ALA A 32 -7.55 -3.47 10.30
N PHE A 33 -6.85 -2.87 9.33
CA PHE A 33 -5.87 -1.81 9.57
C PHE A 33 -6.48 -0.39 9.61
N GLY A 34 -7.81 -0.28 9.49
CA GLY A 34 -8.53 0.99 9.62
C GLY A 34 -8.64 1.79 8.33
N TYR A 35 -8.48 1.17 7.16
CA TYR A 35 -8.88 1.79 5.90
C TYR A 35 -10.41 1.68 5.75
N CYS A 36 -11.09 2.78 5.43
CA CYS A 36 -12.52 2.77 5.14
C CYS A 36 -12.81 2.42 3.68
N ALA A 37 -14.06 2.06 3.39
CA ALA A 37 -14.49 1.67 2.05
C ALA A 37 -14.25 2.78 1.01
N GLU A 38 -14.44 4.04 1.41
CA GLU A 38 -14.22 5.21 0.56
C GLU A 38 -12.74 5.38 0.20
N GLN A 39 -11.83 5.14 1.13
CA GLN A 39 -10.38 5.18 0.87
C GLN A 39 -9.96 4.07 -0.10
N LEU A 40 -10.51 2.85 0.08
CA LEU A 40 -10.22 1.72 -0.81
C LEU A 40 -10.82 1.89 -2.20
N ALA A 41 -11.96 2.60 -2.32
CA ALA A 41 -12.59 2.92 -3.59
C ALA A 41 -11.90 4.07 -4.35
N ALA A 42 -11.13 4.92 -3.65
CA ALA A 42 -10.43 6.07 -4.22
C ALA A 42 -9.10 5.72 -4.90
N ILE A 43 -8.61 4.49 -4.75
CA ILE A 43 -7.33 4.02 -5.30
C ILE A 43 -7.54 2.92 -6.35
N PRO A 44 -6.58 2.69 -7.26
CA PRO A 44 -6.61 1.52 -8.14
C PRO A 44 -6.75 0.22 -7.33
N ALA A 45 -7.63 -0.69 -7.76
CA ALA A 45 -7.90 -1.92 -7.01
C ALA A 45 -6.64 -2.77 -6.83
N GLU A 46 -5.77 -2.76 -7.83
CA GLU A 46 -4.50 -3.48 -7.89
C GLU A 46 -3.45 -2.92 -6.93
N ALA A 47 -3.62 -1.68 -6.45
CA ALA A 47 -2.69 -1.09 -5.48
C ALA A 47 -2.76 -1.82 -4.12
N ASN A 48 -3.90 -2.44 -3.81
CA ASN A 48 -4.08 -3.26 -2.62
C ASN A 48 -3.87 -4.74 -2.94
N MET A 49 -2.65 -5.24 -2.74
CA MET A 49 -2.33 -6.67 -2.90
C MET A 49 -2.48 -7.49 -1.60
N GLY A 50 -3.02 -6.88 -0.53
CA GLY A 50 -3.18 -7.54 0.78
C GLY A 50 -1.88 -7.74 1.57
N LEU A 51 -0.80 -7.04 1.19
CA LEU A 51 0.51 -7.11 1.85
C LEU A 51 0.77 -5.98 2.85
N SER A 52 -0.20 -5.10 3.06
CA SER A 52 -0.03 -3.96 3.97
C SER A 52 0.23 -4.42 5.40
N CYS A 53 1.11 -3.72 6.10
CA CYS A 53 1.40 -3.92 7.52
C CYS A 53 0.72 -2.89 8.44
N GLY A 54 -0.10 -1.99 7.88
CA GLY A 54 -0.77 -0.95 8.66
C GLY A 54 -1.40 0.18 7.84
N ASN A 55 -2.00 1.14 8.54
CA ASN A 55 -2.44 2.42 8.00
C ASN A 55 -1.58 3.56 8.60
N PRO A 56 -0.49 3.98 7.93
CA PRO A 56 0.36 5.04 8.46
C PRO A 56 -0.38 6.39 8.55
N THR A 57 -1.39 6.62 7.70
CA THR A 57 -2.19 7.86 7.72
C THR A 57 -3.09 7.97 8.95
N ALA A 58 -3.44 6.84 9.59
CA ALA A 58 -4.28 6.85 10.79
C ALA A 58 -3.55 7.42 12.03
N PHE A 59 -2.22 7.40 12.04
CA PHE A 59 -1.41 7.84 13.18
C PHE A 59 -0.47 9.01 12.83
N ALA A 60 -0.18 9.23 11.56
CA ALA A 60 0.66 10.33 11.12
C ALA A 60 -0.15 11.65 11.19
N SER A 61 0.32 12.60 11.99
CA SER A 61 -0.25 13.95 12.07
C SER A 61 0.18 14.81 10.88
N LEU A 62 -0.03 14.30 9.66
CA LEU A 62 0.36 14.95 8.42
C LEU A 62 -0.43 16.24 8.20
N ARG A 63 0.25 17.25 7.67
CA ARG A 63 -0.35 18.53 7.29
C ARG A 63 -0.29 18.73 5.78
N PRO A 64 -1.34 19.28 5.15
CA PRO A 64 -1.33 19.53 3.71
C PRO A 64 -0.08 20.28 3.26
N GLY A 65 0.54 19.81 2.17
CA GLY A 65 1.78 20.36 1.63
C GLY A 65 3.07 19.75 2.20
N GLU A 66 3.01 18.86 3.19
CA GLU A 66 4.17 18.08 3.64
C GLU A 66 4.53 17.00 2.63
N THR A 67 5.83 16.87 2.31
CA THR A 67 6.35 15.80 1.46
C THR A 67 6.49 14.51 2.27
N VAL A 68 5.99 13.40 1.73
CA VAL A 68 6.08 12.07 2.33
C VAL A 68 6.97 11.18 1.47
N VAL A 69 7.78 10.34 2.13
CA VAL A 69 8.59 9.30 1.47
C VAL A 69 8.04 7.94 1.90
N ASP A 70 7.60 7.12 0.96
CA ASP A 70 7.19 5.74 1.24
C ASP A 70 8.35 4.78 0.96
N LEU A 71 8.77 4.10 2.01
CA LEU A 71 9.89 3.18 2.05
C LEU A 71 9.35 1.76 1.92
N GLY A 72 9.28 1.26 0.69
CA GLY A 72 8.71 -0.06 0.39
C GLY A 72 7.23 -0.01 -0.01
N CYS A 73 6.89 0.88 -0.94
CA CYS A 73 5.52 1.13 -1.39
C CYS A 73 4.77 -0.10 -1.94
N GLY A 74 5.49 -1.12 -2.42
CA GLY A 74 4.89 -2.35 -2.94
C GLY A 74 3.94 -2.06 -4.12
N GLY A 75 2.66 -2.39 -3.97
CA GLY A 75 1.61 -2.06 -4.96
C GLY A 75 1.15 -0.60 -4.91
N GLY A 76 1.62 0.17 -3.93
CA GLY A 76 1.33 1.60 -3.80
C GLY A 76 0.04 1.94 -3.06
N LEU A 77 -0.48 1.06 -2.18
CA LEU A 77 -1.72 1.35 -1.44
C LEU A 77 -1.65 2.69 -0.68
N SER A 78 -0.57 2.88 0.10
CA SER A 78 -0.36 4.10 0.89
C SER A 78 -0.07 5.31 0.01
N ASP A 79 0.78 5.15 -1.00
CA ASP A 79 1.16 6.21 -1.95
C ASP A 79 -0.02 6.76 -2.74
N ASN A 80 -0.84 5.86 -3.31
CA ASN A 80 -2.04 6.26 -4.03
C ASN A 80 -3.00 7.01 -3.11
N LEU A 81 -3.17 6.54 -1.86
CA LEU A 81 -4.04 7.21 -0.90
C LEU A 81 -3.50 8.58 -0.50
N LEU A 82 -2.20 8.72 -0.22
CA LEU A 82 -1.57 9.98 0.14
C LEU A 82 -1.59 10.99 -1.02
N SER A 83 -1.37 10.53 -2.25
CA SER A 83 -1.48 11.36 -3.45
C SER A 83 -2.89 11.94 -3.61
N THR A 84 -3.94 11.14 -3.37
CA THR A 84 -5.34 11.64 -3.39
C THR A 84 -5.61 12.67 -2.29
N CYS A 85 -4.86 12.64 -1.19
CA CYS A 85 -4.96 13.57 -0.08
C CYS A 85 -4.07 14.81 -0.23
N THR A 86 -3.54 15.10 -1.42
CA THR A 86 -2.70 16.28 -1.77
C THR A 86 -1.30 16.33 -1.13
N TYR A 87 -0.75 15.17 -0.75
CA TYR A 87 0.64 15.09 -0.29
C TYR A 87 1.59 14.81 -1.47
N PRO A 88 2.66 15.60 -1.68
CA PRO A 88 3.73 15.21 -2.57
C PRO A 88 4.39 13.92 -2.05
N VAL A 89 4.35 12.84 -2.84
CA VAL A 89 4.93 11.55 -2.47
C VAL A 89 6.21 11.32 -3.29
N VAL A 90 7.27 10.87 -2.61
CA VAL A 90 8.48 10.35 -3.25
C VAL A 90 8.55 8.85 -3.00
N GLU A 91 8.51 8.08 -4.08
CA GLU A 91 8.58 6.62 -4.02
C GLU A 91 10.04 6.15 -3.83
N ALA A 92 10.27 5.30 -2.83
CA ALA A 92 11.50 4.53 -2.73
C ALA A 92 11.18 3.04 -2.92
N LEU A 93 11.28 2.57 -4.16
CA LEU A 93 11.38 1.14 -4.43
C LEU A 93 12.72 0.63 -3.89
N PHE A 94 12.70 -0.15 -2.82
CA PHE A 94 13.86 -0.95 -2.45
C PHE A 94 14.12 -1.99 -3.56
N ARG A 95 15.16 -1.72 -4.36
CA ARG A 95 15.73 -2.65 -5.35
C ARG A 95 16.68 -3.62 -4.68
#